data_AF-A0A938KC44-F1
#
_entry.id   AF-A0A938KC44-F1
#
_cell.length_a   1.000
_cell.length_b   1.000
_cell.length_c   1.000
_cell.angle_alpha   90.00
_cell.angle_beta   90.00
_cell.angle_gamma   90.00
#
_symmetry.space_group_name_H-M   'P 1'
#
loop_
_entity.id
_entity.type
_entity.pdbx_description
1 polymer ?
#
loop_
_entity_poly.entity_id
_entity_poly.type
_entity_poly.pdbx_seq_one_letter_code
_entity_poly.pdbx_strand_id
1 'polypeptide(L)' 'MTAAKVIEEIDDLPPDEQAKVIQYALKLARGRQLSADELGELADRLANTTDPAEIIRLKSAMTRGFYGE' A
#
# COMPACT_ATOMS: atom_id res chain seq x y z
N MET A 1 -6.44 13.58 -16.05
CA MET A 1 -6.33 12.16 -15.63
C MET A 1 -6.81 12.06 -14.20
N THR A 2 -7.74 11.17 -13.86
CA THR A 2 -8.21 10.94 -12.47
C THR A 2 -7.74 9.57 -11.98
N ALA A 3 -7.68 9.36 -10.67
CA ALA A 3 -7.33 8.05 -10.10
C ALA A 3 -8.29 6.95 -10.58
N ALA A 4 -9.59 7.25 -10.65
CA ALA A 4 -10.60 6.34 -11.18
C ALA A 4 -10.30 5.93 -12.64
N LYS A 5 -9.89 6.89 -13.49
CA LYS A 5 -9.57 6.58 -14.89
C LYS A 5 -8.30 5.74 -15.03
N VAL A 6 -7.31 5.97 -14.17
CA VAL A 6 -6.08 5.15 -14.15
C VAL A 6 -6.37 3.72 -13.72
N ILE A 7 -7.28 3.51 -12.75
CA ILE A 7 -7.67 2.16 -12.30
C ILE A 7 -8.39 1.41 -13.42
N GLU A 8 -9.35 2.05 -14.09
CA GLU A 8 -10.06 1.47 -15.24
C GLU A 8 -9.06 1.03 -16.33
N GLU A 9 -8.08 1.87 -16.65
CA GLU A 9 -7.05 1.50 -17.64
C GLU A 9 -6.14 0.37 -17.18
N ILE A 10 -5.89 0.21 -15.87
CA ILE A 10 -5.12 -0.92 -15.33
C ILE A 10 -5.93 -2.22 -15.41
N ASP A 11 -7.22 -2.17 -15.09
CA ASP A 11 -8.10 -3.34 -15.13
C ASP A 11 -8.21 -3.92 -16.55
N ASP A 12 -8.13 -3.06 -17.58
CA ASP A 12 -8.14 -3.44 -18.99
C ASP A 12 -6.79 -3.98 -19.51
N LEU A 13 -5.71 -3.93 -18.72
CA LEU A 13 -4.39 -4.44 -19.14
C LEU A 13 -4.34 -5.97 -19.20
N PRO A 14 -3.52 -6.54 -20.10
CA PRO A 14 -3.14 -7.95 -20.02
C PRO A 14 -2.53 -8.32 -18.66
N PRO A 15 -2.69 -9.57 -18.19
CA PRO A 15 -2.23 -9.97 -16.85
C PRO A 15 -0.74 -9.72 -16.57
N ASP A 16 0.12 -9.84 -17.59
CA ASP A 16 1.55 -9.58 -17.49
C ASP A 16 1.87 -8.08 -17.34
N GLU A 17 1.08 -7.20 -17.97
CA GLU A 17 1.18 -5.75 -17.78
C GLU A 17 0.61 -5.31 -16.43
N GLN A 18 -0.51 -5.89 -15.98
CA GLN A 18 -1.02 -5.66 -14.61
C GLN A 18 0.04 -6.02 -13.56
N ALA A 19 0.73 -7.16 -13.73
CA ALA A 19 1.80 -7.58 -12.83
C ALA A 19 2.94 -6.55 -12.77
N LYS A 20 3.31 -5.91 -13.88
CA LYS A 20 4.32 -4.83 -13.92
C LYS A 20 3.86 -3.60 -13.16
N VAL A 21 2.60 -3.18 -13.34
CA VAL A 21 2.02 -2.04 -12.61
C VAL A 21 2.01 -2.29 -11.10
N ILE A 22 1.61 -3.49 -10.67
CA ILE A 22 1.62 -3.88 -9.26
C ILE A 22 3.05 -3.83 -8.70
N GLN A 23 4.05 -4.38 -9.42
CA GLN A 23 5.43 -4.31 -8.99
C GLN A 23 5.96 -2.88 -8.89
N TYR A 24 5.61 -2.03 -9.85
CA TYR A 24 5.98 -0.62 -9.84
C TYR A 24 5.35 0.12 -8.65
N ALA A 25 4.06 -0.06 -8.41
CA ALA A 25 3.37 0.54 -7.27
C ALA A 25 3.97 0.08 -5.93
N LEU A 26 4.31 -1.21 -5.80
CA LEU A 26 5.01 -1.73 -4.62
C LEU A 26 6.40 -1.10 -4.43
N LYS A 27 7.16 -0.91 -5.51
CA LYS A 27 8.46 -0.23 -5.46
C LYS A 27 8.31 1.23 -5.05
N LEU A 28 7.29 1.91 -5.56
CA LEU A 28 6.97 3.30 -5.21
C LEU A 28 6.58 3.44 -3.74
N ALA A 29 5.76 2.50 -3.24
CA ALA A 29 5.37 2.44 -1.85
C ALA A 29 6.56 2.16 -0.91
N ARG A 30 7.55 1.37 -1.35
CA ARG A 30 8.78 1.11 -0.57
C ARG A 30 9.69 2.32 -0.44
N GLY A 31 9.75 3.17 -1.47
CA GLY A 31 10.58 4.38 -1.47
C GLY A 31 9.95 5.60 -0.80
N ARG A 32 8.70 5.49 -0.32
CA ARG A 32 7.96 6.59 0.31
C ARG A 32 7.97 6.44 1.82
N GLN A 33 8.45 7.47 2.52
CA GLN A 33 8.17 7.64 3.94
C GLN A 33 6.68 8.02 4.10
N LEU A 34 5.97 7.36 5.01
CA LEU A 34 4.56 7.67 5.26
C LEU A 34 4.45 8.99 6.04
N SER A 35 3.39 9.76 5.78
CA SER A 35 3.09 10.94 6.59
C SER A 35 2.60 10.54 7.99
N ALA A 36 2.60 11.49 8.92
CA ALA A 36 2.08 11.26 10.27
C ALA A 36 0.61 10.82 10.26
N ASP A 37 -0.21 11.39 9.37
CA ASP A 37 -1.62 11.06 9.24
C ASP A 37 -1.82 9.62 8.72
N GLU A 38 -1.03 9.19 7.74
CA GLU A 38 -1.08 7.82 7.22
C GLU A 38 -0.63 6.80 8.26
N LEU A 39 0.37 7.15 9.07
CA LEU A 39 0.80 6.32 10.20
C LEU A 39 -0.28 6.24 11.28
N GLY A 40 -1.01 7.34 11.52
CA GLY A 40 -2.18 7.38 12.40
C GLY A 40 -3.30 6.44 11.91
N GLU A 41 -3.66 6.50 10.63
CA GLU A 41 -4.67 5.60 10.06
C GLU A 41 -4.29 4.12 10.17
N LEU A 42 -3.00 3.79 9.97
CA LEU A 42 -2.51 2.42 10.15
C LEU A 42 -2.57 1.98 11.62
N ALA A 43 -2.28 2.88 12.57
CA ALA A 43 -2.38 2.61 13.99
C ALA A 43 -3.85 2.35 14.43
N ASP A 44 -4.78 3.15 13.93
CA ASP A 44 -6.20 2.99 14.18
C ASP A 44 -6.73 1.66 13.62
N ARG A 45 -6.32 1.29 12.41
CA ARG A 45 -6.66 -0.02 11.84
C ARG A 45 -6.07 -1.17 12.65
N LEU A 46 -4.83 -1.03 13.12
CA LEU A 46 -4.16 -2.04 13.93
C LEU A 46 -4.89 -2.26 15.27
N ALA A 47 -5.35 -1.17 15.92
CA ALA A 47 -6.10 -1.24 17.16
C ALA A 47 -7.46 -1.94 17.02
N ASN A 48 -8.07 -1.87 15.83
CA ASN A 48 -9.42 -2.37 15.58
C ASN A 48 -9.47 -3.76 14.91
N THR A 49 -8.32 -4.33 14.52
CA THR A 49 -8.29 -5.66 13.88
C THR A 49 -8.01 -6.79 14.88
N THR A 50 -8.65 -7.93 14.67
CA THR A 50 -8.38 -9.18 15.40
C THR A 50 -7.79 -10.27 14.50
N ASP A 51 -7.65 -10.00 13.20
CA ASP A 51 -7.04 -10.93 12.25
C ASP A 51 -5.51 -10.95 12.43
N PRO A 52 -4.92 -12.10 12.85
CA PRO A 52 -3.49 -12.22 13.03
C PRO A 52 -2.68 -11.91 11.76
N ALA A 53 -3.20 -12.22 10.57
CA ALA A 53 -2.50 -11.97 9.31
C ALA A 53 -2.45 -10.46 9.01
N GLU A 54 -3.56 -9.76 9.19
CA GLU A 54 -3.64 -8.31 9.02
C GLU A 54 -2.80 -7.56 10.06
N ILE A 55 -2.75 -8.03 11.31
CA ILE A 55 -1.88 -7.46 12.35
C ILE A 55 -0.41 -7.48 11.92
N ILE A 56 0.07 -8.60 11.38
CA ILE A 56 1.45 -8.75 10.89
C ILE A 56 1.72 -7.77 9.73
N ARG A 57 0.77 -7.69 8.79
CA ARG A 57 0.86 -6.80 7.62
C ARG A 57 0.93 -5.32 8.04
N LEU A 58 0.05 -4.89 8.94
CA LEU A 58 -0.03 -3.50 9.41
C LEU A 58 1.24 -3.08 10.16
N LYS A 59 1.75 -3.93 11.06
CA LYS A 59 3.03 -3.65 11.75
C LYS A 59 4.18 -3.50 10.77
N SER A 60 4.29 -4.40 9.78
CA SER A 60 5.32 -4.31 8.75
C SER A 60 5.21 -3.05 7.89
N ALA A 61 3.99 -2.61 7.58
CA ALA A 61 3.74 -1.37 6.85
C ALA A 61 4.14 -0.14 7.67
N MET A 62 3.77 -0.08 8.95
CA MET A 62 4.13 1.03 9.85
C MET A 62 5.65 1.13 10.05
N THR A 63 6.34 0.00 10.26
CA THR A 63 7.81 -0.01 10.39
C THR A 63 8.49 0.53 9.14
N ARG A 64 8.07 0.07 7.95
CA ARG A 64 8.62 0.57 6.68
C ARG A 64 8.28 2.04 6.43
N GLY A 65 7.07 2.45 6.78
CA GLY A 65 6.63 3.83 6.65
C GLY A 65 7.38 4.82 7.54
N PHE A 66 7.81 4.38 8.73
CA PHE A 66 8.58 5.20 9.66
C PHE A 66 10.05 5.36 9.24
N TYR A 67 10.70 4.28 8.83
CA TYR A 67 12.14 4.26 8.60
C TYR A 67 12.53 4.49 7.12
N GLY A 68 11.63 4.22 6.17
CA GLY A 68 12.04 3.95 4.79
C GLY A 68 12.85 2.64 4.73
N GLU A 69 12.85 1.94 3.60
CA GLU A 69 13.78 0.81 3.41
C GLU A 69 15.23 1.29 3.25
#